data_AF-K5Y4M2-F1
#
_entry.id   AF-K5Y4M2-F1
#
_cell.length_a   1.000
_cell.length_b   1.000
_cell.length_c   1.000
_cell.angle_alpha   90.00
_cell.angle_beta   90.00
_cell.angle_gamma   90.00
#
_symmetry.space_group_name_H-M   'P 1'
#
loop_
_entity.id
_entity.type
_entity.pdbx_description
1 polymer ?
#
loop_
_entity_poly.entity_id
_entity_poly.type
_entity_poly.pdbx_seq_one_letter_code
_entity_poly.pdbx_strand_id
1 'polypeptide(L)'
;MDKILVATLPHLTDSQKAILRRGNVASVADLVLIPPQELSKRCRTQPSEISQLIRDVCCNRDSLAFQFQTLEDPNNGGTEHLSLGDPVLDDTLSGGLRTGMIWEIVGESAAGKTQFALQLSLHVQLHSSQGGLGGAACYLTTSTKLQTSRLLQIKQMRNLSDASLEDVHTISTPTVHVLLNVLDKQLPTFIETISQTVARKPVKLVVIDALAELFHVANKVTTASLVERSQQLTRISALLHQLVQRHNIVTVVLNEVLDAFDYNTPDSGKNENGLLVYSEQAKWFNRGYGVYGEDRKEASLGLVWANQVNARVMLSRTGRRRYIEEEAEGEGDKRQKVQNEETSRSKNATSDGEPLLIRRMTVIFNSAGSRKSCDYIVTASGVKGLADEGMPIQPHMLGSDAHSVQVGNNGDSSTIPPVPLHQSQNPSQTVIPSSQEGEEFDQLWEEGFYENVDWDDLEKTLSQASPKGNRKSNE
;
A
#
# COMPACT_ATOMS: atom_id res chain seq x y z
N MET A 1 -2.68 -21.48 0.23
CA MET A 1 -2.45 -22.84 -0.30
C MET A 1 -1.26 -23.41 0.44
N ASP A 2 -1.37 -24.62 0.97
CA ASP A 2 -0.20 -25.33 1.49
C ASP A 2 0.88 -25.42 0.42
N LYS A 3 2.16 -25.41 0.83
CA LYS A 3 3.33 -25.55 -0.06
C LYS A 3 3.43 -26.98 -0.60
N ILE A 4 2.41 -27.45 -1.32
CA ILE A 4 2.43 -28.73 -2.01
C ILE A 4 3.47 -28.62 -3.12
N LEU A 5 4.50 -29.45 -3.05
CA LEU A 5 5.58 -29.43 -4.04
C LEU A 5 5.13 -30.16 -5.30
N VAL A 6 5.44 -29.61 -6.46
CA VAL A 6 5.19 -30.27 -7.76
C VAL A 6 5.90 -31.64 -7.81
N ALA A 7 7.07 -31.74 -7.16
CA ALA A 7 7.85 -32.96 -7.09
C ALA A 7 7.10 -34.13 -6.41
N THR A 8 6.22 -33.83 -5.46
CA THR A 8 5.49 -34.85 -4.68
C THR A 8 4.19 -35.31 -5.34
N LEU A 9 3.80 -34.72 -6.47
CA LEU A 9 2.57 -35.05 -7.18
C LEU A 9 2.70 -36.42 -7.89
N PRO A 10 1.93 -37.46 -7.50
CA PRO A 10 2.11 -38.80 -8.04
C PRO A 10 1.59 -38.97 -9.46
N HIS A 11 0.69 -38.08 -9.91
CA HIS A 11 0.01 -38.16 -11.21
C HIS A 11 0.75 -37.41 -12.33
N LEU A 12 1.75 -36.59 -12.00
CA LEU A 12 2.62 -35.97 -13.00
C LEU A 12 3.74 -36.95 -13.39
N THR A 13 3.97 -37.10 -14.69
CA THR A 13 5.09 -37.87 -15.20
C THR A 13 6.43 -37.19 -14.87
N ASP A 14 7.53 -37.95 -14.88
CA ASP A 14 8.86 -37.38 -14.67
C ASP A 14 9.25 -36.34 -15.73
N SER A 15 8.75 -36.50 -16.97
CA SER A 15 8.94 -35.50 -18.03
C SER A 15 8.21 -34.20 -17.71
N GLN A 16 6.96 -34.27 -17.26
CA GLN A 16 6.17 -33.11 -16.84
C GLN A 16 6.81 -32.40 -15.64
N LYS A 17 7.26 -33.16 -14.63
CA LYS A 17 8.01 -32.62 -13.48
C LYS A 17 9.31 -31.94 -13.91
N ALA A 18 10.03 -32.50 -14.89
CA ALA A 18 11.25 -31.90 -15.41
C ALA A 18 11.00 -30.59 -16.17
N ILE A 19 9.89 -30.50 -16.94
CA ILE A 19 9.45 -29.28 -17.61
C ILE A 19 9.18 -28.17 -16.58
N LEU A 20 8.40 -28.49 -15.53
CA LEU A 20 8.06 -27.54 -14.47
C LEU A 20 9.28 -27.09 -13.67
N ARG A 21 10.18 -28.01 -13.31
CA ARG A 21 11.46 -27.69 -12.65
C ARG A 21 12.32 -26.76 -13.50
N ARG A 22 12.35 -26.94 -14.83
CA ARG A 22 13.09 -26.06 -15.75
C ARG A 22 12.56 -24.62 -15.72
N GLY A 23 11.25 -24.45 -15.56
CA GLY A 23 10.60 -23.14 -15.42
C GLY A 23 10.64 -22.57 -14.00
N ASN A 24 11.39 -23.18 -13.07
CA ASN A 24 11.43 -22.83 -11.66
C ASN A 24 10.05 -22.91 -10.95
N VAL A 25 9.19 -23.82 -11.40
CA VAL A 25 7.86 -24.07 -10.81
C VAL A 25 8.02 -25.16 -9.74
N ALA A 26 8.15 -24.74 -8.48
CA ALA A 26 8.45 -25.65 -7.37
C ALA A 26 7.19 -26.16 -6.65
N SER A 27 6.16 -25.32 -6.57
CA SER A 27 4.92 -25.60 -5.85
C SER A 27 3.69 -25.58 -6.76
N VAL A 28 2.59 -26.16 -6.29
CA VAL A 28 1.33 -26.09 -7.02
C VAL A 28 0.81 -24.65 -7.14
N ALA A 29 1.06 -23.82 -6.13
CA ALA A 29 0.75 -22.40 -6.20
C ALA A 29 1.48 -21.71 -7.37
N ASP A 30 2.75 -22.06 -7.63
CA ASP A 30 3.49 -21.53 -8.79
C ASP A 30 2.88 -21.93 -10.13
N LEU A 31 2.29 -23.12 -10.19
CA LEU A 31 1.66 -23.66 -11.39
C LEU A 31 0.29 -23.01 -11.66
N VAL A 32 -0.46 -22.69 -10.60
CA VAL A 32 -1.86 -22.22 -10.72
C VAL A 32 -1.97 -20.70 -10.69
N LEU A 33 -1.08 -19.98 -10.00
CA LEU A 33 -1.16 -18.52 -9.83
C LEU A 33 -0.48 -17.74 -10.96
N ILE A 34 0.32 -18.40 -11.81
CA ILE A 34 1.03 -17.76 -12.93
C ILE A 34 0.29 -18.07 -14.23
N PRO A 35 0.01 -17.07 -15.09
CA PRO A 35 -0.67 -17.30 -16.36
C PRO A 35 0.02 -18.36 -17.23
N PRO A 36 -0.73 -19.25 -17.90
CA PRO A 36 -0.17 -20.33 -18.72
C PRO A 36 0.81 -19.83 -19.80
N GLN A 37 0.56 -18.66 -20.38
CA GLN A 37 1.39 -18.04 -21.41
C GLN A 37 2.75 -17.64 -20.85
N GLU A 38 2.82 -17.18 -19.60
CA GLU A 38 4.09 -16.84 -18.96
C GLU A 38 4.86 -18.09 -18.55
N LEU A 39 4.16 -19.08 -17.96
CA LEU A 39 4.75 -20.37 -17.63
C LEU A 39 5.27 -21.10 -18.87
N SER A 40 4.59 -21.01 -20.01
CA SER A 40 5.04 -21.63 -21.25
C SER A 40 6.40 -21.09 -21.70
N LYS A 41 6.62 -19.77 -21.58
CA LYS A 41 7.90 -19.10 -21.84
C LYS A 41 8.98 -19.56 -20.85
N ARG A 42 8.67 -19.64 -19.55
CA ARG A 42 9.61 -20.08 -18.50
C ARG A 42 10.01 -21.55 -18.68
N CYS A 43 9.04 -22.42 -18.91
CA CYS A 43 9.21 -23.87 -19.08
C CYS A 43 9.75 -24.26 -20.47
N ARG A 44 9.74 -23.33 -21.42
CA ARG A 44 10.07 -23.53 -22.84
C ARG A 44 9.21 -24.63 -23.46
N THR A 45 7.90 -24.51 -23.30
CA THR A 45 6.92 -25.41 -23.90
C THR A 45 5.73 -24.64 -24.48
N GLN A 46 4.79 -25.33 -25.11
CA GLN A 46 3.57 -24.74 -25.64
C GLN A 46 2.58 -24.38 -24.53
N PRO A 47 1.83 -23.26 -24.67
CA PRO A 47 0.80 -22.88 -23.69
C PRO A 47 -0.25 -23.98 -23.45
N SER A 48 -0.60 -24.74 -24.49
CA SER A 48 -1.56 -25.84 -24.37
C SER A 48 -1.09 -26.96 -23.44
N GLU A 49 0.22 -27.27 -23.42
CA GLU A 49 0.79 -28.28 -22.52
C GLU A 49 0.75 -27.79 -21.07
N ILE A 50 1.04 -26.51 -20.82
CA ILE A 50 0.89 -25.92 -19.48
C ILE A 50 -0.57 -25.92 -19.03
N SER A 51 -1.51 -25.53 -19.89
CA SER A 51 -2.94 -25.55 -19.57
C SER A 51 -3.43 -26.97 -19.27
N GLN A 52 -2.89 -27.97 -19.96
CA GLN A 52 -3.19 -29.38 -19.67
C GLN A 52 -2.61 -29.81 -18.33
N LEU A 53 -1.37 -29.41 -18.00
CA LEU A 53 -0.78 -29.66 -16.68
C LEU A 53 -1.60 -29.04 -15.55
N ILE A 54 -2.02 -27.79 -15.69
CA ILE A 54 -2.88 -27.12 -14.71
C ILE A 54 -4.19 -27.89 -14.55
N ARG A 55 -4.81 -28.30 -15.66
CA ARG A 55 -6.04 -29.11 -15.63
C ARG A 55 -5.83 -30.44 -14.91
N ASP A 56 -4.76 -31.16 -15.22
CA ASP A 56 -4.45 -32.46 -14.61
C ASP A 56 -4.27 -32.35 -13.10
N VAL A 57 -3.59 -31.29 -12.64
CA VAL A 57 -3.39 -31.01 -11.21
C VAL A 57 -4.70 -30.58 -10.55
N CYS A 58 -5.52 -29.74 -11.19
CA CYS A 58 -6.83 -29.29 -10.68
C CYS A 58 -7.89 -30.40 -10.63
N CYS A 59 -7.88 -31.32 -11.59
CA CYS A 59 -8.81 -32.46 -11.61
C CYS A 59 -8.50 -33.51 -10.54
N ASN A 60 -7.27 -33.51 -9.99
CA ASN A 60 -6.88 -34.43 -8.95
C ASN A 60 -7.21 -33.87 -7.55
N ARG A 61 -8.34 -34.30 -7.00
CA ARG A 61 -8.87 -33.84 -5.69
C ARG A 61 -7.90 -34.05 -4.51
N ASP A 62 -7.01 -35.03 -4.59
CA ASP A 62 -6.03 -35.31 -3.52
C ASP A 62 -4.84 -34.34 -3.55
N SER A 63 -4.64 -33.65 -4.68
CA SER A 63 -3.45 -32.82 -4.96
C SER A 63 -3.71 -31.33 -4.81
N LEU A 64 -4.97 -30.93 -4.95
CA LEU A 64 -5.45 -29.57 -4.75
C LEU A 64 -6.76 -29.65 -3.97
N ALA A 65 -6.66 -29.68 -2.64
CA ALA A 65 -7.81 -29.49 -1.77
C ALA A 65 -8.24 -28.01 -1.82
N PHE A 66 -8.85 -27.58 -2.94
CA PHE A 66 -9.60 -26.33 -2.98
C PHE A 66 -10.84 -26.51 -2.11
N GLN A 67 -10.67 -26.26 -0.82
CA GLN A 67 -11.77 -26.24 0.13
C GLN A 67 -12.35 -24.84 0.15
N PHE A 68 -13.66 -24.74 -0.04
CA PHE A 68 -14.38 -23.51 0.31
C PHE A 68 -14.23 -23.31 1.81
N GLN A 69 -13.60 -22.21 2.20
CA GLN A 69 -13.47 -21.83 3.60
C GLN A 69 -14.68 -20.99 4.00
N THR A 70 -15.21 -21.22 5.20
CA THR A 70 -16.21 -20.34 5.78
C THR A 70 -15.56 -19.01 6.14
N LEU A 71 -16.33 -17.92 6.13
CA LEU A 71 -15.84 -16.62 6.63
C LEU A 71 -15.40 -16.68 8.10
N GLU A 72 -15.92 -17.64 8.87
CA GLU A 72 -15.56 -17.92 10.27
C GLU A 72 -14.30 -18.79 10.40
N ASP A 73 -13.74 -19.31 9.30
CA ASP A 73 -12.53 -20.14 9.37
C ASP A 73 -11.34 -19.26 9.82
N PRO A 74 -10.71 -19.52 10.97
CA PRO A 74 -9.56 -18.75 11.44
C PRO A 74 -8.34 -18.82 10.49
N ASN A 75 -8.32 -19.80 9.57
CA ASN A 75 -7.27 -19.94 8.55
C ASN A 75 -7.54 -19.14 7.27
N ASN A 76 -8.62 -18.36 7.20
CA ASN A 76 -9.01 -17.57 6.03
C ASN A 76 -8.09 -16.32 5.89
N GLY A 77 -6.84 -16.56 5.47
CA GLY A 77 -5.88 -15.57 4.94
C GLY A 77 -5.28 -14.55 5.93
N GLY A 78 -3.99 -14.70 6.23
CA GLY A 78 -3.08 -13.64 6.73
C GLY A 78 -3.68 -12.70 7.77
N THR A 79 -3.94 -13.21 8.98
CA THR A 79 -4.48 -12.42 10.11
C THR A 79 -3.39 -11.70 10.92
N GLU A 80 -2.12 -11.99 10.62
CA GLU A 80 -0.99 -11.37 11.31
C GLU A 80 -0.86 -9.90 10.91
N HIS A 81 -0.68 -9.03 11.90
CA HIS A 81 -0.43 -7.62 11.71
C HIS A 81 0.95 -7.27 12.25
N LEU A 82 1.70 -6.48 11.48
CA LEU A 82 2.95 -5.88 11.91
C LEU A 82 2.66 -4.52 12.54
N SER A 83 2.89 -4.41 13.84
CA SER A 83 2.74 -3.17 14.61
C SER A 83 3.88 -2.19 14.34
N LEU A 84 3.58 -0.89 14.45
CA LEU A 84 4.57 0.19 14.52
C LEU A 84 5.14 0.35 15.94
N GLY A 85 4.63 -0.38 16.92
CA GLY A 85 4.93 -0.21 18.34
C GLY A 85 4.39 1.10 18.90
N ASP A 86 3.28 1.58 18.38
CA ASP A 86 2.59 2.77 18.87
C ASP A 86 1.07 2.55 18.74
N PRO A 87 0.32 2.51 19.86
CA PRO A 87 -1.10 2.18 19.83
C PRO A 87 -1.96 3.11 18.98
N VAL A 88 -1.60 4.40 18.88
CA VAL A 88 -2.37 5.38 18.11
C VAL A 88 -2.13 5.15 16.61
N LEU A 89 -0.88 4.92 16.21
CA LEU A 89 -0.56 4.59 14.83
C LEU A 89 -1.18 3.24 14.42
N ASP A 90 -1.09 2.23 15.29
CA ASP A 90 -1.65 0.91 15.02
C ASP A 90 -3.17 0.94 14.91
N ASP A 91 -3.89 1.64 15.81
CA ASP A 91 -5.35 1.80 15.70
C ASP A 91 -5.73 2.51 14.39
N THR A 92 -4.99 3.54 14.01
CA THR A 92 -5.20 4.28 12.75
C THR A 92 -5.04 3.36 11.54
N LEU A 93 -4.13 2.39 11.62
CA LEU A 93 -3.89 1.38 10.57
C LEU A 93 -4.72 0.11 10.75
N SER A 94 -5.74 0.13 11.62
CA SER A 94 -6.63 -1.01 11.89
C SER A 94 -5.92 -2.23 12.49
N GLY A 95 -4.98 -1.99 13.41
CA GLY A 95 -4.20 -3.02 14.12
C GLY A 95 -2.76 -3.18 13.64
N GLY A 96 -2.32 -2.36 12.69
CA GLY A 96 -0.98 -2.41 12.08
C GLY A 96 -1.02 -2.85 10.61
N LEU A 97 0.13 -3.22 10.05
CA LEU A 97 0.24 -3.61 8.65
C LEU A 97 -0.03 -5.11 8.49
N ARG A 98 -1.16 -5.46 7.90
CA ARG A 98 -1.56 -6.85 7.62
C ARG A 98 -0.58 -7.54 6.66
N THR A 99 -0.21 -8.79 6.94
CA THR A 99 0.59 -9.64 6.03
C THR A 99 -0.18 -9.99 4.76
N GLY A 100 0.54 -10.35 3.69
CA GLY A 100 -0.10 -10.66 2.41
C GLY A 100 -0.56 -9.42 1.64
N MET A 101 -0.20 -8.22 2.11
CA MET A 101 -0.59 -6.94 1.51
C MET A 101 0.61 -6.09 1.08
N ILE A 102 0.39 -5.32 0.03
CA ILE A 102 1.25 -4.22 -0.39
C ILE A 102 0.70 -2.92 0.19
N TRP A 103 1.51 -2.29 1.02
CA TRP A 103 1.24 -1.01 1.67
C TRP A 103 2.06 0.09 1.02
N GLU A 104 1.40 1.17 0.61
CA GLU A 104 2.07 2.37 0.14
C GLU A 104 2.07 3.45 1.22
N ILE A 105 3.26 3.96 1.53
CA ILE A 105 3.42 5.15 2.37
C ILE A 105 3.89 6.29 1.47
N VAL A 106 2.99 7.24 1.23
CA VAL A 106 3.23 8.37 0.33
C VAL A 106 3.29 9.66 1.13
N GLY A 107 4.10 10.63 0.70
CA GLY A 107 4.17 11.91 1.38
C GLY A 107 5.32 12.79 0.90
N GLU A 108 5.35 14.02 1.38
CA GLU A 108 6.39 14.98 1.06
C GLU A 108 7.77 14.55 1.58
N SER A 109 8.84 15.16 1.07
CA SER A 109 10.16 15.05 1.68
C SER A 109 10.11 15.55 3.13
N ALA A 110 10.88 14.89 4.01
CA ALA A 110 10.89 15.12 5.46
C ALA A 110 9.54 14.90 6.19
N ALA A 111 8.53 14.28 5.53
CA ALA A 111 7.33 13.80 6.20
C ALA A 111 7.60 12.59 7.12
N GLY A 112 8.77 11.94 7.03
CA GLY A 112 9.12 10.84 7.94
C GLY A 112 8.81 9.44 7.40
N LYS A 113 8.56 9.30 6.09
CA LYS A 113 8.39 8.00 5.41
C LYS A 113 9.49 6.98 5.76
N THR A 114 10.75 7.39 5.61
CA THR A 114 11.91 6.55 5.98
C THR A 114 11.91 6.20 7.48
N GLN A 115 11.38 7.07 8.36
CA GLN A 115 11.31 6.79 9.80
C GLN A 115 10.31 5.68 10.10
N PHE A 116 9.15 5.65 9.43
CA PHE A 116 8.21 4.54 9.49
C PHE A 116 8.87 3.24 9.03
N ALA A 117 9.55 3.26 7.87
CA ALA A 117 10.22 2.09 7.32
C ALA A 117 11.32 1.53 8.23
N LEU A 118 12.16 2.39 8.81
CA LEU A 118 13.19 2.00 9.78
C LEU A 118 12.58 1.39 11.05
N GLN A 119 11.50 1.99 11.57
CA GLN A 119 10.80 1.50 12.75
C GLN A 119 10.17 0.12 12.52
N LEU A 120 9.51 -0.08 11.37
CA LEU A 120 8.95 -1.37 10.97
C LEU A 120 10.04 -2.44 10.79
N SER A 121 11.20 -2.05 10.25
CA SER A 121 12.36 -2.96 10.07
C SER A 121 12.93 -3.49 11.38
N LEU A 122 12.69 -2.81 12.50
CA LEU A 122 13.02 -3.29 13.84
C LEU A 122 11.87 -4.08 14.47
N HIS A 123 10.63 -3.59 14.36
CA HIS A 123 9.47 -4.22 14.99
C HIS A 123 9.12 -5.58 14.39
N VAL A 124 9.36 -5.80 13.10
CA VAL A 124 9.10 -7.10 12.45
C VAL A 124 9.85 -8.26 13.12
N GLN A 125 10.97 -7.95 13.77
CA GLN A 125 11.85 -8.90 14.42
C GLN A 125 11.38 -9.36 15.79
N LEU A 126 10.46 -8.62 16.41
CA LEU A 126 9.91 -8.91 17.74
C LEU A 126 8.94 -10.09 17.67
N HIS A 127 8.62 -10.66 18.83
CA HIS A 127 7.62 -11.72 18.91
C HIS A 127 6.21 -11.17 18.65
N SER A 128 5.28 -12.03 18.23
CA SER A 128 3.87 -11.66 17.97
C SER A 128 3.17 -11.06 19.19
N SER A 129 3.53 -11.50 20.39
CA SER A 129 3.04 -10.92 21.66
C SER A 129 3.47 -9.46 21.89
N GLN A 130 4.47 -8.98 21.16
CA GLN A 130 4.95 -7.59 21.18
C GLN A 130 4.61 -6.84 19.88
N GLY A 131 3.72 -7.41 19.04
CA GLY A 131 3.30 -6.81 17.76
C GLY A 131 4.28 -7.03 16.60
N GLY A 132 5.31 -7.86 16.77
CA GLY A 132 6.21 -8.26 15.68
C GLY A 132 5.76 -9.52 14.94
N LEU A 133 6.57 -10.01 14.00
CA LEU A 133 6.30 -11.22 13.21
C LEU A 133 7.39 -12.28 13.36
N GLY A 134 8.31 -12.10 14.32
CA GLY A 134 9.47 -12.97 14.54
C GLY A 134 10.39 -13.08 13.31
N GLY A 135 10.38 -12.08 12.43
CA GLY A 135 10.99 -12.16 11.10
C GLY A 135 12.06 -11.12 10.82
N ALA A 136 12.82 -11.34 9.74
CA ALA A 136 13.80 -10.40 9.21
C ALA A 136 13.16 -9.40 8.23
N ALA A 137 13.84 -8.27 8.02
CA ALA A 137 13.48 -7.24 7.05
C ALA A 137 14.44 -7.26 5.84
N CYS A 138 13.89 -7.06 4.64
CA CYS A 138 14.65 -6.78 3.42
C CYS A 138 14.38 -5.34 2.98
N TYR A 139 15.41 -4.49 3.01
CA TYR A 139 15.32 -3.07 2.70
C TYR A 139 15.99 -2.77 1.35
N LEU A 140 15.18 -2.56 0.32
CA LEU A 140 15.61 -2.28 -1.05
C LEU A 140 15.70 -0.76 -1.23
N THR A 141 16.91 -0.25 -1.47
CA THR A 141 17.16 1.19 -1.61
C THR A 141 17.33 1.60 -3.07
N THR A 142 16.70 2.68 -3.52
CA THR A 142 16.82 3.19 -4.89
C THR A 142 18.00 4.15 -5.06
N SER A 143 18.06 5.23 -4.27
CA SER A 143 19.12 6.24 -4.36
C SER A 143 20.02 6.28 -3.12
N THR A 144 19.41 6.39 -1.94
CA THR A 144 20.12 6.61 -0.67
C THR A 144 20.35 5.30 0.06
N LYS A 145 21.56 5.14 0.62
CA LYS A 145 21.86 3.97 1.46
C LYS A 145 21.04 4.02 2.75
N LEU A 146 20.70 2.84 3.27
CA LEU A 146 20.04 2.69 4.57
C LEU A 146 20.81 3.44 5.66
N GLN A 147 20.11 4.28 6.42
CA GLN A 147 20.69 5.09 7.49
C GLN A 147 20.90 4.25 8.76
N THR A 148 21.93 3.41 8.79
CA THR A 148 22.21 2.48 9.90
C THR A 148 22.36 3.17 11.26
N SER A 149 22.97 4.36 11.29
CA SER A 149 23.10 5.15 12.54
C SER A 149 21.73 5.53 13.10
N ARG A 150 20.79 5.92 12.23
CA ARG A 150 19.42 6.26 12.62
C ARG A 150 18.65 5.02 13.07
N LEU A 151 18.81 3.90 12.39
CA LEU A 151 18.23 2.61 12.78
C LEU A 151 18.70 2.19 14.19
N LEU A 152 20.00 2.30 14.48
CA LEU A 152 20.57 2.04 15.80
C LEU A 152 20.02 2.97 16.87
N GLN A 153 19.88 4.26 16.55
CA GLN A 153 19.31 5.22 17.48
C GLN A 153 17.88 4.85 17.88
N ILE A 154 17.02 4.51 16.90
CA ILE A 154 15.64 4.07 17.18
C ILE A 154 15.65 2.81 18.05
N LYS A 155 16.49 1.83 17.69
CA LYS A 155 16.63 0.58 18.44
C LYS A 155 16.98 0.82 19.92
N GLN A 156 17.97 1.66 20.18
CA GLN A 156 18.45 1.99 21.53
C GLN A 156 17.38 2.74 22.32
N MET A 157 16.79 3.78 21.74
CA MET A 157 15.81 4.63 22.41
C MET A 157 14.48 3.92 22.71
N ARG A 158 14.14 2.86 21.96
CA ARG A 158 12.97 2.00 22.22
C ARG A 158 13.29 0.74 23.03
N ASN A 159 14.53 0.56 23.48
CA ASN A 159 14.98 -0.64 24.23
C ASN A 159 14.64 -1.97 23.53
N LEU A 160 14.76 -2.01 22.19
CA LEU A 160 14.45 -3.21 21.39
C LEU A 160 15.63 -4.19 21.41
N SER A 161 15.83 -4.87 22.54
CA SER A 161 16.92 -5.84 22.75
C SER A 161 16.87 -7.02 21.76
N ASP A 162 15.67 -7.46 21.43
CA ASP A 162 15.42 -8.67 20.63
C ASP A 162 15.54 -8.42 19.12
N ALA A 163 15.67 -7.15 18.73
CA ALA A 163 16.00 -6.76 17.37
C ALA A 163 17.53 -6.77 17.18
N SER A 164 17.97 -7.21 16.00
CA SER A 164 19.36 -7.20 15.57
C SER A 164 19.49 -6.48 14.22
N LEU A 165 20.64 -5.86 13.98
CA LEU A 165 20.95 -5.34 12.66
C LEU A 165 21.23 -6.46 11.66
N GLU A 166 21.61 -7.66 12.13
CA GLU A 166 21.88 -8.79 11.24
C GLU A 166 20.63 -9.33 10.54
N ASP A 167 19.46 -9.09 11.13
CA ASP A 167 18.15 -9.46 10.58
C ASP A 167 17.53 -8.30 9.74
N VAL A 168 18.32 -7.26 9.43
CA VAL A 168 17.96 -6.21 8.47
C VAL A 168 18.89 -6.31 7.27
N HIS A 169 18.42 -6.97 6.22
CA HIS A 169 19.14 -7.15 4.97
C HIS A 169 18.88 -5.97 4.03
N THR A 170 19.85 -5.58 3.23
CA THR A 170 19.68 -4.47 2.28
C THR A 170 20.35 -4.74 0.95
N ILE A 171 19.75 -4.20 -0.12
CA ILE A 171 20.29 -4.25 -1.48
C ILE A 171 19.94 -2.95 -2.22
N SER A 172 20.87 -2.46 -3.03
CA SER A 172 20.64 -1.25 -3.84
C SER A 172 20.08 -1.62 -5.20
N THR A 173 18.99 -0.95 -5.58
CA THR A 173 18.26 -1.11 -6.84
C THR A 173 18.12 0.26 -7.54
N PRO A 174 19.19 0.81 -8.12
CA PRO A 174 19.21 2.19 -8.63
C PRO A 174 18.43 2.40 -9.93
N THR A 175 17.96 1.33 -10.58
CA THR A 175 17.17 1.42 -11.81
C THR A 175 16.00 0.43 -11.75
N VAL A 176 14.96 0.71 -12.55
CA VAL A 176 13.81 -0.19 -12.71
C VAL A 176 14.24 -1.60 -13.11
N HIS A 177 15.19 -1.75 -14.03
CA HIS A 177 15.67 -3.07 -14.47
C HIS A 177 16.38 -3.85 -13.36
N VAL A 178 17.17 -3.16 -12.52
CA VAL A 178 17.82 -3.81 -11.38
C VAL A 178 16.77 -4.23 -10.36
N LEU A 179 15.80 -3.37 -10.05
CA LEU A 179 14.69 -3.71 -9.14
C LEU A 179 13.92 -4.93 -9.64
N LEU A 180 13.53 -4.96 -10.92
CA LEU A 180 12.83 -6.10 -11.50
C LEU A 180 13.64 -7.39 -11.39
N ASN A 181 14.94 -7.37 -11.68
CA ASN A 181 15.79 -8.55 -11.53
C ASN A 181 15.90 -9.02 -10.07
N VAL A 182 15.96 -8.07 -9.12
CA VAL A 182 15.97 -8.39 -7.69
C VAL A 182 14.66 -9.06 -7.28
N LEU A 183 13.52 -8.46 -7.63
CA LEU A 183 12.19 -8.98 -7.27
C LEU A 183 11.88 -10.32 -7.93
N ASP A 184 12.30 -10.51 -9.19
CA ASP A 184 12.02 -11.74 -9.97
C ASP A 184 12.92 -12.91 -9.57
N LYS A 185 14.20 -12.65 -9.25
CA LYS A 185 15.20 -13.73 -9.11
C LYS A 185 15.88 -13.77 -7.75
N GLN A 186 16.45 -12.65 -7.32
CA GLN A 186 17.34 -12.65 -6.15
C GLN A 186 16.57 -12.73 -4.84
N LEU A 187 15.52 -11.91 -4.69
CA LEU A 187 14.74 -11.83 -3.46
C LEU A 187 13.97 -13.13 -3.16
N PRO A 188 13.26 -13.77 -4.11
CA PRO A 188 12.63 -15.07 -3.85
C PRO A 188 13.64 -16.14 -3.39
N THR A 189 14.77 -16.26 -4.11
CA THR A 189 15.86 -17.21 -3.77
C THR A 189 16.42 -16.94 -2.37
N PHE A 190 16.61 -15.67 -2.03
CA PHE A 190 17.11 -15.26 -0.73
C PHE A 190 16.13 -15.59 0.40
N ILE A 191 14.84 -15.28 0.21
CA ILE A 191 13.79 -15.59 1.20
C ILE A 191 13.73 -17.11 1.47
N GLU A 192 13.80 -17.93 0.41
CA GLU A 192 13.79 -19.38 0.54
C GLU A 192 15.03 -19.91 1.28
N THR A 193 16.21 -19.39 0.93
CA THR A 193 17.48 -19.78 1.57
C THR A 193 17.49 -19.43 3.06
N ILE A 194 17.08 -18.21 3.41
CA ILE A 194 17.01 -17.78 4.82
C ILE A 194 15.98 -18.61 5.59
N SER A 195 14.82 -18.89 4.99
CA SER A 195 13.77 -19.67 5.66
C SER A 195 14.20 -21.09 6.00
N GLN A 196 15.19 -21.66 5.28
CA GLN A 196 15.75 -22.98 5.55
C GLN A 196 16.90 -22.95 6.56
N THR A 197 17.39 -21.77 6.94
CA THR A 197 18.52 -21.60 7.85
C THR A 197 18.03 -21.51 9.30
N VAL A 198 18.23 -22.58 10.08
CA VAL A 198 17.70 -22.73 11.46
C VAL A 198 18.03 -21.56 12.40
N ALA A 199 19.19 -20.93 12.22
CA ALA A 199 19.67 -19.86 13.09
C ALA A 199 19.21 -18.44 12.67
N ARG A 200 18.42 -18.30 11.60
CA ARG A 200 18.02 -17.01 11.04
C ARG A 200 16.51 -16.83 11.08
N LYS A 201 16.07 -15.58 11.28
CA LYS A 201 14.65 -15.23 11.22
C LYS A 201 14.18 -15.26 9.75
N PRO A 202 13.00 -15.83 9.44
CA PRO A 202 12.45 -15.79 8.09
C PRO A 202 12.12 -14.36 7.69
N VAL A 203 12.24 -14.01 6.41
CA VAL A 203 11.85 -12.66 5.95
C VAL A 203 10.34 -12.48 6.10
N LYS A 204 9.92 -11.41 6.78
CA LYS A 204 8.51 -11.05 7.02
C LYS A 204 8.15 -9.62 6.59
N LEU A 205 9.14 -8.81 6.27
CA LEU A 205 8.97 -7.45 5.75
C LEU A 205 9.88 -7.21 4.56
N VAL A 206 9.34 -6.64 3.49
CA VAL A 206 10.09 -6.06 2.37
C VAL A 206 9.78 -4.58 2.29
N VAL A 207 10.79 -3.73 2.25
CA VAL A 207 10.67 -2.28 2.07
C VAL A 207 11.30 -1.88 0.74
N ILE A 208 10.65 -1.02 -0.03
CA ILE A 208 11.21 -0.35 -1.21
C ILE A 208 11.23 1.16 -0.96
N ASP A 209 12.44 1.72 -0.80
CA ASP A 209 12.67 3.14 -0.45
C ASP A 209 13.54 3.82 -1.51
N ALA A 210 12.99 4.66 -2.39
CA ALA A 210 11.57 4.93 -2.66
C ALA A 210 11.26 4.66 -4.13
N LEU A 211 10.18 3.93 -4.41
CA LEU A 211 9.88 3.43 -5.77
C LEU A 211 9.72 4.57 -6.80
N ALA A 212 9.15 5.71 -6.38
CA ALA A 212 8.95 6.87 -7.24
C ALA A 212 10.25 7.43 -7.83
N GLU A 213 11.37 7.31 -7.12
CA GLU A 213 12.64 7.86 -7.58
C GLU A 213 13.14 7.18 -8.86
N LEU A 214 12.75 5.92 -9.09
CA LEU A 214 13.13 5.17 -10.29
C LEU A 214 12.44 5.68 -11.56
N PHE A 215 11.40 6.50 -11.39
CA PHE A 215 10.59 7.02 -12.49
C PHE A 215 10.64 8.54 -12.60
N HIS A 216 11.59 9.20 -11.93
CA HIS A 216 11.89 10.61 -12.20
C HIS A 216 12.48 10.71 -13.62
N VAL A 217 11.71 11.27 -14.55
CA VAL A 217 12.10 11.38 -15.96
C VAL A 217 12.90 12.66 -16.16
N ALA A 218 14.18 12.55 -16.54
CA ALA A 218 15.02 13.70 -16.89
C ALA A 218 14.67 14.32 -18.27
N ASN A 219 13.90 13.59 -19.07
CA ASN A 219 13.50 13.94 -20.44
C ASN A 219 12.03 14.36 -20.51
N LYS A 220 11.64 14.98 -21.64
CA LYS A 220 10.25 15.36 -21.91
C LYS A 220 9.34 14.12 -21.80
N VAL A 221 8.28 14.23 -21.01
CA VAL A 221 7.23 13.21 -20.91
C VAL A 221 6.58 13.06 -22.29
N THR A 222 6.38 11.82 -22.73
CA THR A 222 5.69 11.47 -23.98
C THR A 222 4.73 10.33 -23.70
N THR A 223 3.71 10.14 -24.54
CA THR A 223 2.78 9.00 -24.42
C THR A 223 3.53 7.66 -24.31
N ALA A 224 4.57 7.46 -25.12
CA ALA A 224 5.38 6.26 -25.08
C ALA A 224 6.08 6.04 -23.73
N SER A 225 6.62 7.09 -23.10
CA SER A 225 7.26 6.96 -21.78
C SER A 225 6.25 6.74 -20.66
N LEU A 226 5.01 7.22 -20.80
CA LEU A 226 3.91 6.94 -19.88
C LEU A 226 3.42 5.49 -19.98
N VAL A 227 3.29 4.97 -21.19
CA VAL A 227 2.96 3.56 -21.43
C VAL A 227 4.04 2.65 -20.86
N GLU A 228 5.31 2.95 -21.14
CA GLU A 228 6.43 2.18 -20.58
C GLU A 228 6.41 2.22 -19.06
N ARG A 229 6.29 3.41 -18.45
CA ARG A 229 6.15 3.56 -16.99
C ARG A 229 5.01 2.71 -16.42
N SER A 230 3.84 2.74 -17.07
CA SER A 230 2.67 1.95 -16.66
C SER A 230 2.97 0.45 -16.69
N GLN A 231 3.54 -0.06 -17.78
CA GLN A 231 3.95 -1.46 -17.91
C GLN A 231 4.96 -1.87 -16.85
N GLN A 232 5.95 -1.03 -16.56
CA GLN A 232 6.95 -1.32 -15.51
C GLN A 232 6.31 -1.36 -14.12
N LEU A 233 5.44 -0.41 -13.77
CA LEU A 233 4.73 -0.39 -12.48
C LEU A 233 3.88 -1.64 -12.31
N THR A 234 3.12 -2.03 -13.34
CA THR A 234 2.31 -3.25 -13.34
C THR A 234 3.19 -4.48 -13.14
N ARG A 235 4.32 -4.59 -13.86
CA ARG A 235 5.23 -5.72 -13.71
C ARG A 235 5.85 -5.79 -12.31
N ILE A 236 6.27 -4.66 -11.74
CA ILE A 236 6.80 -4.60 -10.37
C ILE A 236 5.72 -5.08 -9.40
N SER A 237 4.49 -4.56 -9.52
CA SER A 237 3.40 -4.94 -8.62
C SER A 237 3.04 -6.42 -8.70
N ALA A 238 3.03 -7.01 -9.91
CA ALA A 238 2.77 -8.44 -10.08
C ALA A 238 3.78 -9.31 -9.31
N LEU A 239 5.07 -8.95 -9.38
CA LEU A 239 6.12 -9.64 -8.62
C LEU A 239 5.95 -9.44 -7.10
N LEU A 240 5.56 -8.25 -6.65
CA LEU A 240 5.29 -7.99 -5.24
C LEU A 240 4.08 -8.79 -4.73
N HIS A 241 3.01 -8.89 -5.53
CA HIS A 241 1.83 -9.71 -5.23
C HIS A 241 2.21 -11.20 -5.10
N GLN A 242 3.03 -11.71 -6.02
CA GLN A 242 3.56 -13.08 -5.91
C GLN A 242 4.35 -13.28 -4.61
N LEU A 243 5.21 -12.32 -4.23
CA LEU A 243 6.00 -12.39 -2.99
C LEU A 243 5.12 -12.38 -1.73
N VAL A 244 4.18 -11.44 -1.61
CA VAL A 244 3.32 -11.33 -0.42
C VAL A 244 2.40 -12.53 -0.27
N GLN A 245 1.88 -13.09 -1.38
CA GLN A 245 1.02 -14.27 -1.35
C GLN A 245 1.79 -15.56 -1.05
N ARG A 246 2.95 -15.76 -1.69
CA ARG A 246 3.77 -16.98 -1.54
C ARG A 246 4.40 -17.10 -0.15
N HIS A 247 4.82 -15.97 0.42
CA HIS A 247 5.60 -15.96 1.66
C HIS A 247 4.84 -15.39 2.87
N ASN A 248 3.60 -14.91 2.68
CA ASN A 248 2.79 -14.25 3.72
C ASN A 248 3.61 -13.18 4.47
N ILE A 249 4.15 -12.22 3.70
CA ILE A 249 4.98 -11.11 4.18
C ILE A 249 4.26 -9.77 4.00
N VAL A 250 4.71 -8.74 4.71
CA VAL A 250 4.29 -7.35 4.48
C VAL A 250 5.24 -6.72 3.46
N THR A 251 4.71 -6.07 2.43
CA THR A 251 5.52 -5.21 1.54
C THR A 251 5.16 -3.75 1.77
N VAL A 252 6.16 -2.91 2.04
CA VAL A 252 6.00 -1.45 2.19
C VAL A 252 6.73 -0.76 1.05
N VAL A 253 6.02 0.08 0.30
CA VAL A 253 6.57 0.89 -0.78
C VAL A 253 6.51 2.35 -0.37
N LEU A 254 7.65 3.01 -0.33
CA LEU A 254 7.71 4.45 -0.08
C LEU A 254 7.54 5.19 -1.41
N ASN A 255 6.64 6.18 -1.40
CA ASN A 255 6.32 7.03 -2.53
C ASN A 255 6.45 8.52 -2.16
N GLU A 256 6.66 9.35 -3.17
CA GLU A 256 6.67 10.81 -3.09
C GLU A 256 5.36 11.39 -3.61
N VAL A 257 5.13 12.67 -3.30
CA VAL A 257 3.98 13.42 -3.82
C VAL A 257 4.41 14.42 -4.87
N LEU A 258 3.48 14.77 -5.74
CA LEU A 258 3.52 15.93 -6.64
C LEU A 258 2.58 17.02 -6.11
N ASP A 259 2.82 18.25 -6.57
CA ASP A 259 1.88 19.35 -6.33
C ASP A 259 0.63 19.15 -7.19
N ALA A 260 -0.52 19.17 -6.54
CA ALA A 260 -1.82 19.09 -7.19
C ALA A 260 -2.39 20.51 -7.40
N PHE A 261 -2.77 20.81 -8.63
CA PHE A 261 -3.44 22.05 -8.99
C PHE A 261 -4.87 21.74 -9.42
N ASP A 262 -5.85 22.33 -8.73
CA ASP A 262 -7.23 22.29 -9.19
C ASP A 262 -7.40 23.35 -10.28
N TYR A 263 -7.54 22.88 -11.52
CA TYR A 263 -7.99 23.73 -12.59
C TYR A 263 -9.49 23.93 -12.42
N ASN A 264 -9.92 25.19 -12.31
CA ASN A 264 -11.33 25.56 -12.38
C ASN A 264 -11.83 25.27 -13.81
N THR A 265 -12.11 24.02 -14.14
CA THR A 265 -12.91 23.67 -15.31
C THR A 265 -14.36 23.93 -14.96
N PRO A 266 -15.01 24.93 -15.59
CA PRO A 266 -16.42 25.18 -15.37
C PRO A 266 -17.22 24.02 -15.95
N ASP A 267 -18.05 23.45 -15.09
CA ASP A 267 -19.10 22.45 -15.31
C ASP A 267 -18.72 20.98 -15.59
N SER A 268 -19.28 20.17 -14.69
CA SER A 268 -19.30 18.71 -14.60
C SER A 268 -17.91 18.05 -14.58
N GLY A 269 -17.47 17.62 -13.40
CA GLY A 269 -16.49 16.54 -13.21
C GLY A 269 -16.94 15.19 -13.78
N LYS A 270 -17.89 15.20 -14.72
CA LYS A 270 -18.47 14.09 -15.44
C LYS A 270 -18.31 14.37 -16.94
N ASN A 271 -17.95 13.35 -17.70
CA ASN A 271 -17.90 13.41 -19.15
C ASN A 271 -19.33 13.54 -19.74
N GLU A 272 -19.42 13.64 -21.07
CA GLU A 272 -20.67 13.76 -21.83
C GLU A 272 -21.68 12.62 -21.54
N ASN A 273 -21.19 11.49 -21.01
CA ASN A 273 -21.97 10.31 -20.64
C ASN A 273 -22.38 10.29 -19.16
N GLY A 274 -22.08 11.36 -18.40
CA GLY A 274 -22.37 11.46 -16.97
C GLY A 274 -21.43 10.65 -16.07
N LEU A 275 -20.34 10.08 -16.60
CA LEU A 275 -19.33 9.32 -15.86
C LEU A 275 -18.24 10.25 -15.34
N LEU A 276 -17.75 10.01 -14.12
CA LEU A 276 -16.66 10.81 -13.54
C LEU A 276 -15.43 10.81 -14.46
N VAL A 277 -14.88 11.99 -14.74
CA VAL A 277 -13.66 12.12 -15.55
C VAL A 277 -12.48 11.52 -14.77
N TYR A 278 -11.48 11.01 -15.49
CA TYR A 278 -10.30 10.38 -14.90
C TYR A 278 -9.64 11.25 -13.82
N SER A 279 -9.50 12.56 -14.09
CA SER A 279 -8.94 13.53 -13.14
C SER A 279 -9.68 13.58 -11.81
N GLU A 280 -11.02 13.48 -11.82
CA GLU A 280 -11.83 13.42 -10.60
C GLU A 280 -11.69 12.09 -9.87
N GLN A 281 -11.64 10.97 -10.61
CA GLN A 281 -11.42 9.65 -10.00
C GLN A 281 -10.04 9.59 -9.32
N ALA A 282 -9.01 10.11 -9.99
CA ALA A 282 -7.64 10.13 -9.49
C ALA A 282 -7.52 10.86 -8.14
N LYS A 283 -8.26 11.94 -7.93
CA LYS A 283 -8.28 12.69 -6.65
C LYS A 283 -8.62 11.78 -5.47
N TRP A 284 -9.61 10.90 -5.61
CA TRP A 284 -10.09 10.05 -4.50
C TRP A 284 -9.07 9.01 -4.04
N PHE A 285 -8.14 8.62 -4.91
CA PHE A 285 -7.14 7.61 -4.62
C PHE A 285 -5.75 8.19 -4.39
N ASN A 286 -5.45 9.39 -4.92
CA ASN A 286 -4.11 9.98 -4.86
C ASN A 286 -3.96 11.09 -3.80
N ARG A 287 -5.06 11.67 -3.29
CA ARG A 287 -5.03 12.82 -2.37
C ARG A 287 -5.61 12.50 -1.00
N GLY A 288 -5.10 13.19 0.02
CA GLY A 288 -5.65 13.17 1.38
C GLY A 288 -6.50 14.41 1.66
N TYR A 289 -7.40 14.28 2.63
CA TYR A 289 -8.34 15.33 3.05
C TYR A 289 -8.43 15.45 4.58
N GLY A 290 -7.46 14.88 5.30
CA GLY A 290 -7.41 14.81 6.75
C GLY A 290 -7.01 16.12 7.43
N VAL A 291 -6.33 17.02 6.71
CA VAL A 291 -6.00 18.39 7.17
C VAL A 291 -6.08 19.39 6.02
N TYR A 292 -6.22 20.68 6.36
CA TYR A 292 -6.23 21.76 5.37
C TYR A 292 -4.96 21.75 4.51
N GLY A 293 -5.14 21.74 3.18
CA GLY A 293 -4.05 21.77 2.21
C GLY A 293 -3.39 20.43 1.93
N GLU A 294 -3.83 19.33 2.56
CA GLU A 294 -3.37 17.97 2.23
C GLU A 294 -3.77 17.58 0.79
N ASP A 295 -4.91 18.08 0.33
CA ASP A 295 -5.49 17.90 -1.00
C ASP A 295 -4.69 18.58 -2.12
N ARG A 296 -3.74 19.44 -1.77
CA ARG A 296 -2.80 20.08 -2.71
C ARG A 296 -1.61 19.19 -3.04
N LYS A 297 -1.59 17.96 -2.55
CA LYS A 297 -0.55 16.97 -2.80
C LYS A 297 -1.20 15.69 -3.30
N GLU A 298 -0.61 15.10 -4.33
CA GLU A 298 -1.06 13.83 -4.87
C GLU A 298 0.07 12.83 -5.02
N ALA A 299 -0.23 11.54 -4.86
CA ALA A 299 0.74 10.46 -4.99
C ALA A 299 1.37 10.42 -6.39
N SER A 300 2.71 10.46 -6.48
CA SER A 300 3.43 10.64 -7.74
C SER A 300 3.38 9.42 -8.68
N LEU A 301 3.12 8.22 -8.15
CA LEU A 301 2.94 6.99 -8.93
C LEU A 301 1.57 6.89 -9.63
N GLY A 302 0.64 7.77 -9.30
CA GLY A 302 -0.65 7.91 -9.97
C GLY A 302 -1.62 6.74 -9.78
N LEU A 303 -2.69 6.75 -10.57
CA LEU A 303 -3.80 5.79 -10.44
C LEU A 303 -3.42 4.37 -10.86
N VAL A 304 -2.52 4.23 -11.84
CA VAL A 304 -1.99 2.91 -12.27
C VAL A 304 -1.48 2.17 -11.05
N TRP A 305 -0.64 2.81 -10.23
CA TRP A 305 -0.10 2.22 -9.00
C TRP A 305 -1.14 2.10 -7.89
N ALA A 306 -2.07 3.06 -7.76
CA ALA A 306 -3.13 3.00 -6.75
C ALA A 306 -3.97 1.73 -6.87
N ASN A 307 -4.21 1.26 -8.10
CA ASN A 307 -4.94 0.02 -8.38
C ASN A 307 -4.13 -1.26 -8.07
N GLN A 308 -2.83 -1.14 -7.79
CA GLN A 308 -1.95 -2.28 -7.53
C GLN A 308 -1.66 -2.50 -6.04
N VAL A 309 -2.02 -1.57 -5.16
CA VAL A 309 -1.72 -1.66 -3.72
C VAL A 309 -3.00 -1.92 -2.91
N ASN A 310 -2.85 -2.56 -1.75
CA ASN A 310 -4.00 -2.89 -0.89
C ASN A 310 -4.37 -1.74 0.04
N ALA A 311 -3.38 -0.94 0.44
CA ALA A 311 -3.56 0.20 1.30
C ALA A 311 -2.61 1.34 0.91
N ARG A 312 -3.10 2.58 1.02
CA ARG A 312 -2.32 3.80 0.83
C ARG A 312 -2.50 4.72 2.03
N VAL A 313 -1.36 5.11 2.59
CA VAL A 313 -1.26 6.01 3.73
C VAL A 313 -0.50 7.26 3.30
N MET A 314 -1.13 8.42 3.44
CA MET A 314 -0.53 9.72 3.17
C MET A 314 0.05 10.34 4.44
N LEU A 315 1.30 10.80 4.35
CA LEU A 315 2.03 11.49 5.40
C LEU A 315 2.22 12.96 5.01
N SER A 316 1.59 13.84 5.78
CA SER A 316 1.47 15.26 5.45
C SER A 316 2.10 16.15 6.51
N ARG A 317 2.75 17.21 6.07
CA ARG A 317 3.29 18.25 6.96
C ARG A 317 2.15 19.16 7.38
N THR A 318 2.02 19.44 8.67
CA THR A 318 0.92 20.32 9.15
C THR A 318 1.36 21.75 9.46
N GLY A 319 2.67 22.02 9.47
CA GLY A 319 3.23 23.31 9.89
C GLY A 319 3.13 23.58 11.41
N ARG A 320 2.29 22.83 12.13
CA ARG A 320 2.12 22.92 13.58
C ARG A 320 3.36 22.41 14.31
N ARG A 321 3.60 22.97 15.49
CA ARG A 321 4.73 22.65 16.37
C ARG A 321 4.23 22.44 17.81
N ARG A 322 4.85 21.52 18.54
CA ARG A 322 4.52 21.25 19.96
C ARG A 322 5.80 20.98 20.75
N TYR A 323 5.89 21.56 21.94
CA TYR A 323 6.88 21.16 22.93
C TYR A 323 6.34 19.92 23.64
N ILE A 324 7.18 18.88 23.72
CA ILE A 324 6.84 17.68 24.47
C ILE A 324 7.85 17.60 25.59
N GLU A 325 7.35 17.63 26.81
CA GLU A 325 8.16 17.24 27.97
C GLU A 325 8.47 15.75 27.77
N GLU A 326 9.75 15.42 27.59
CA GLU A 326 10.17 14.02 27.57
C GLU A 326 9.88 13.47 28.97
N GLU A 327 8.72 12.83 29.14
CA GLU A 327 8.44 12.02 30.32
C GLU A 327 9.51 10.94 30.36
N ALA A 328 10.46 11.10 31.29
CA ALA A 328 11.44 10.09 31.62
C ALA A 328 10.69 8.88 32.17
N GLU A 329 10.29 7.96 31.30
CA GLU A 329 9.81 6.64 31.69
C GLU A 329 10.97 5.85 32.30
N GLY A 330 11.15 6.01 33.62
CA GLY A 330 12.14 5.29 34.39
C GLY A 330 12.29 5.81 35.81
N GLU A 331 11.37 5.44 36.72
CA GLU A 331 11.68 4.81 38.01
C GLU A 331 10.42 4.63 38.86
N GLY A 332 10.18 3.39 39.29
CA GLY A 332 9.17 3.06 40.26
C GLY A 332 9.58 3.43 41.69
N ASP A 333 8.57 3.84 42.44
CA ASP A 333 8.37 3.63 43.88
C ASP A 333 9.37 4.26 44.87
N LYS A 334 8.93 5.34 45.55
CA LYS A 334 8.80 5.39 47.02
C LYS A 334 8.11 6.66 47.51
N ARG A 335 7.03 6.45 48.28
CA ARG A 335 6.46 7.39 49.25
C ARG A 335 7.54 7.93 50.20
N GLN A 336 7.59 9.24 50.42
CA GLN A 336 7.61 9.77 51.79
C GLN A 336 7.07 11.20 51.89
N LYS A 337 6.18 11.35 52.86
CA LYS A 337 5.43 12.53 53.25
C LYS A 337 6.27 13.32 54.24
N VAL A 338 6.66 14.56 53.94
CA VAL A 338 7.06 15.56 54.95
C VAL A 338 6.54 16.93 54.51
N GLN A 339 5.68 17.50 55.36
CA GLN A 339 5.25 18.89 55.30
C GLN A 339 6.40 19.81 55.67
N ASN A 340 6.60 20.89 54.91
CA ASN A 340 6.97 22.18 55.47
C ASN A 340 6.57 23.29 54.49
N GLU A 341 5.67 24.15 54.96
CA GLU A 341 5.41 25.46 54.37
C GLU A 341 6.61 26.36 54.67
N GLU A 342 7.19 26.98 53.63
CA GLU A 342 7.47 28.42 53.60
C GLU A 342 8.14 28.82 52.26
N THR A 343 7.43 29.70 51.56
CA THR A 343 7.87 30.72 50.59
C THR A 343 9.37 30.83 50.28
N SER A 344 9.76 30.54 49.02
CA SER A 344 10.52 31.46 48.15
C SER A 344 10.86 30.83 46.79
N ARG A 345 10.33 31.46 45.72
CA ARG A 345 10.81 31.46 44.31
C ARG A 345 11.50 30.18 43.83
N SER A 346 10.71 29.19 43.39
CA SER A 346 11.24 28.15 42.51
C SER A 346 11.48 28.76 41.13
N LYS A 347 12.73 28.65 40.68
CA LYS A 347 13.22 29.08 39.37
C LYS A 347 12.48 28.29 38.29
N ASN A 348 11.90 28.99 37.32
CA ASN A 348 11.45 28.42 36.06
C ASN A 348 12.61 27.60 35.47
N ALA A 349 12.48 26.28 35.47
CA ALA A 349 13.27 25.42 34.61
C ALA A 349 12.73 25.62 33.20
N THR A 350 13.41 26.46 32.42
CA THR A 350 13.21 26.57 30.98
C THR A 350 13.60 25.24 30.37
N SER A 351 12.63 24.46 29.87
CA SER A 351 12.94 23.33 29.00
C SER A 351 13.46 23.89 27.67
N ASP A 352 14.77 23.96 27.52
CA ASP A 352 15.50 24.37 26.30
C ASP A 352 15.37 23.32 25.16
N GLY A 353 14.18 22.78 24.93
CA GLY A 353 13.90 21.85 23.84
C GLY A 353 13.39 22.58 22.60
N GLU A 354 13.94 22.31 21.42
CA GLU A 354 13.33 22.79 20.18
C GLU A 354 11.94 22.16 19.99
N PRO A 355 10.92 22.94 19.57
CA PRO A 355 9.58 22.41 19.40
C PRO A 355 9.52 21.43 18.22
N LEU A 356 8.91 20.26 18.45
CA LEU A 356 8.78 19.20 17.46
C LEU A 356 7.69 19.52 16.43
N LEU A 357 7.94 19.14 15.17
CA LEU A 357 6.99 19.30 14.08
C LEU A 357 5.90 18.22 14.13
N ILE A 358 4.64 18.65 14.16
CA ILE A 358 3.48 17.77 14.05
C ILE A 358 3.21 17.47 12.58
N ARG A 359 3.00 16.20 12.29
CA ARG A 359 2.63 15.67 10.98
C ARG A 359 1.30 14.94 11.08
N ARG A 360 0.63 14.76 9.93
CA ARG A 360 -0.64 14.05 9.81
C ARG A 360 -0.42 12.75 9.05
N MET A 361 -0.95 11.65 9.58
CA MET A 361 -1.08 10.39 8.87
C MET A 361 -2.55 10.20 8.50
N THR A 362 -2.83 10.02 7.21
CA THR A 362 -4.19 9.86 6.67
C THR A 362 -4.24 8.56 5.86
N VAL A 363 -5.09 7.61 6.25
CA VAL A 363 -5.35 6.41 5.45
C VAL A 363 -6.29 6.78 4.30
N ILE A 364 -5.78 6.85 3.08
CA ILE A 364 -6.57 7.18 1.87
C ILE A 364 -7.50 6.02 1.55
N PHE A 365 -6.97 4.81 1.55
CA PHE A 365 -7.74 3.57 1.47
C PHE A 365 -6.98 2.43 2.12
N ASN A 366 -7.72 1.44 2.59
CA ASN A 366 -7.20 0.17 3.11
C ASN A 366 -8.28 -0.88 2.85
N SER A 367 -7.95 -1.92 2.07
CA SER A 367 -8.93 -2.97 1.74
C SER A 367 -9.39 -3.80 2.95
N ALA A 368 -8.66 -3.77 4.07
CA ALA A 368 -8.99 -4.48 5.30
C ALA A 368 -9.35 -3.57 6.48
N GLY A 369 -9.53 -2.27 6.27
CA GLY A 369 -9.74 -1.32 7.37
C GLY A 369 -10.53 -0.08 6.96
N SER A 370 -10.96 0.68 7.96
CA SER A 370 -11.66 1.96 7.74
C SER A 370 -10.67 3.10 7.46
N ARG A 371 -11.11 4.14 6.75
CA ARG A 371 -10.38 5.40 6.63
C ARG A 371 -10.28 6.05 8.01
N LYS A 372 -9.06 6.21 8.51
CA LYS A 372 -8.73 6.88 9.77
C LYS A 372 -7.57 7.84 9.54
N SER A 373 -7.34 8.71 10.51
CA SER A 373 -6.22 9.62 10.49
C SER A 373 -5.81 10.00 11.90
N CYS A 374 -4.53 10.27 12.10
CA CYS A 374 -4.02 10.75 13.38
C CYS A 374 -2.85 11.72 13.16
N ASP A 375 -2.57 12.51 14.18
CA ASP A 375 -1.35 13.30 14.23
C ASP A 375 -0.20 12.43 14.76
N TYR A 376 1.03 12.77 14.36
CA TYR A 376 2.23 12.10 14.85
C TYR A 376 3.44 13.03 14.83
N ILE A 377 4.49 12.58 15.51
CA ILE A 377 5.79 13.25 15.61
C ILE A 377 6.90 12.27 15.28
N VAL A 378 8.08 12.82 14.95
CA VAL A 378 9.31 12.06 14.78
C VAL A 378 10.26 12.48 15.89
N THR A 379 10.68 11.51 16.71
CA THR A 379 11.55 11.69 17.88
C THR A 379 12.81 10.83 17.74
N ALA A 380 13.75 10.91 18.70
CA ALA A 380 14.90 10.01 18.76
C ALA A 380 14.48 8.52 18.85
N SER A 381 13.35 8.21 19.49
CA SER A 381 12.74 6.87 19.56
C SER A 381 12.00 6.44 18.30
N GLY A 382 11.99 7.26 17.25
CA GLY A 382 11.25 7.00 16.02
C GLY A 382 9.93 7.78 15.97
N VAL A 383 8.97 7.24 15.23
CA VAL A 383 7.64 7.80 15.03
C VAL A 383 6.76 7.45 16.24
N LYS A 384 6.05 8.46 16.75
CA LYS A 384 5.04 8.32 17.81
C LYS A 384 3.75 9.01 17.41
N GLY A 385 2.62 8.34 17.58
CA GLY A 385 1.31 8.90 17.36
C GLY A 385 0.94 9.87 18.49
N LEU A 386 0.09 10.85 18.17
CA LEU A 386 -0.49 11.75 19.13
C LEU A 386 -1.97 11.39 19.27
N ALA A 387 -2.41 11.08 20.49
CA ALA A 387 -3.83 10.92 20.77
C ALA A 387 -4.56 12.23 20.42
N ASP A 388 -5.71 12.12 19.75
CA ASP A 388 -6.56 13.27 19.45
C ASP A 388 -7.03 13.89 20.78
N GLU A 389 -6.44 15.01 21.18
CA GLU A 389 -7.05 15.89 22.17
C GLU A 389 -8.19 16.65 21.51
N GLY A 390 -9.34 15.98 21.39
CA GLY A 390 -10.66 16.57 21.21
C GLY A 390 -10.81 17.59 20.07
N MET A 391 -11.07 17.12 18.85
CA MET A 391 -12.30 17.41 18.11
C MET A 391 -12.24 16.70 16.74
N PRO A 392 -13.23 15.84 16.41
CA PRO A 392 -13.39 15.41 15.03
C PRO A 392 -13.69 16.63 14.17
N ILE A 393 -12.90 16.87 13.13
CA ILE A 393 -13.28 17.80 12.08
C ILE A 393 -14.52 17.20 11.42
N GLN A 394 -15.68 17.83 11.62
CA GLN A 394 -16.92 17.38 11.02
C GLN A 394 -16.81 17.36 9.49
N PRO A 395 -17.43 16.40 8.79
CA PRO A 395 -17.40 16.32 7.33
C PRO A 395 -18.11 17.48 6.59
N HIS A 396 -18.59 18.52 7.28
CA HIS A 396 -19.36 19.62 6.68
C HIS A 396 -18.47 20.79 6.19
N MET A 397 -17.33 20.51 5.57
CA MET A 397 -16.59 21.55 4.81
C MET A 397 -16.24 21.06 3.40
N LEU A 398 -17.07 20.14 2.87
CA LEU A 398 -17.24 19.99 1.43
C LEU A 398 -18.26 21.04 0.99
N GLY A 399 -17.90 21.79 -0.05
CA GLY A 399 -18.56 23.01 -0.51
C GLY A 399 -20.09 22.98 -0.44
N SER A 400 -20.63 24.06 0.12
CA SER A 400 -22.01 24.48 -0.07
C SER A 400 -22.26 24.67 -1.57
N ASP A 401 -23.07 23.80 -2.16
CA ASP A 401 -24.05 24.13 -3.21
C ASP A 401 -25.05 22.95 -3.31
N ALA A 402 -25.85 22.79 -2.26
CA ALA A 402 -27.12 22.10 -2.35
C ALA A 402 -28.21 23.16 -2.31
N HIS A 403 -28.75 23.52 -3.48
CA HIS A 403 -29.97 24.31 -3.59
C HIS A 403 -31.08 23.63 -2.77
N SER A 404 -31.41 24.21 -1.63
CA SER A 404 -32.56 23.86 -0.83
C SER A 404 -33.84 24.26 -1.58
N VAL A 405 -34.54 23.29 -2.17
CA VAL A 405 -35.94 23.47 -2.53
C VAL A 405 -36.76 23.33 -1.25
N GLN A 406 -37.20 24.47 -0.71
CA GLN A 406 -38.20 24.52 0.36
C GLN A 406 -39.54 24.06 -0.22
N VAL A 407 -40.04 22.90 0.23
CA VAL A 407 -41.43 22.51 0.00
C VAL A 407 -42.26 23.03 1.17
N GLY A 408 -43.07 24.05 0.88
CA GLY A 408 -44.05 24.61 1.80
C GLY A 408 -45.11 23.59 2.18
N ASN A 409 -45.36 23.53 3.48
CA ASN A 409 -46.41 22.74 4.11
C ASN A 409 -47.77 23.40 3.83
N ASN A 410 -48.64 22.76 3.06
CA ASN A 410 -50.09 23.01 3.09
C ASN A 410 -50.79 21.66 2.87
N GLY A 411 -51.56 21.24 3.86
CA GLY A 411 -52.35 20.03 3.80
C GLY A 411 -53.59 20.21 2.91
N ASP A 412 -53.98 19.14 2.23
CA ASP A 412 -55.36 18.68 2.29
C ASP A 412 -55.49 17.23 1.81
N SER A 413 -56.42 16.52 2.45
CA SER A 413 -56.73 15.11 2.27
C SER A 413 -57.38 14.79 0.92
N SER A 414 -56.96 13.71 0.26
CA SER A 414 -57.90 12.73 -0.32
C SER A 414 -57.18 11.48 -0.85
N THR A 415 -57.71 10.35 -0.46
CA THR A 415 -57.39 8.96 -0.84
C THR A 415 -57.60 8.67 -2.32
N ILE A 416 -56.66 7.95 -2.96
CA ILE A 416 -56.86 7.27 -4.25
C ILE A 416 -56.34 5.81 -4.12
N PRO A 417 -57.10 4.78 -4.58
CA PRO A 417 -56.87 3.36 -4.28
C PRO A 417 -55.84 2.69 -5.23
N PRO A 418 -55.37 1.46 -4.93
CA PRO A 418 -54.34 0.79 -5.73
C PRO A 418 -54.93 0.23 -7.04
N VAL A 419 -54.21 0.39 -8.14
CA VAL A 419 -54.56 -0.13 -9.47
C VAL A 419 -53.84 -1.48 -9.72
N PRO A 420 -54.47 -2.47 -10.41
CA PRO A 420 -54.06 -3.87 -10.40
C PRO A 420 -52.97 -4.22 -11.42
N LEU A 421 -52.21 -5.29 -11.12
CA LEU A 421 -51.28 -5.96 -12.03
C LEU A 421 -52.00 -6.58 -13.23
N HIS A 422 -51.54 -6.25 -14.44
CA HIS A 422 -51.83 -7.00 -15.67
C HIS A 422 -50.52 -7.44 -16.37
N GLN A 423 -50.39 -8.75 -16.56
CA GLN A 423 -49.51 -9.44 -17.52
C GLN A 423 -49.93 -9.03 -18.95
N SER A 424 -49.12 -8.97 -20.03
CA SER A 424 -47.88 -9.63 -20.45
C SER A 424 -47.33 -8.89 -21.69
N GLN A 425 -46.04 -9.04 -22.00
CA GLN A 425 -45.54 -9.52 -23.31
C GLN A 425 -44.00 -9.61 -23.30
N ASN A 426 -43.48 -10.81 -23.58
CA ASN A 426 -42.07 -11.10 -23.84
C ASN A 426 -41.59 -10.41 -25.12
N PRO A 427 -40.31 -10.02 -25.17
CA PRO A 427 -39.49 -10.34 -26.32
C PRO A 427 -38.22 -11.10 -25.91
N SER A 428 -38.09 -12.28 -26.52
CA SER A 428 -36.82 -12.87 -26.98
C SER A 428 -35.74 -13.18 -25.94
N GLN A 429 -35.68 -14.46 -25.57
CA GLN A 429 -34.51 -15.12 -24.99
C GLN A 429 -33.25 -14.80 -25.81
N THR A 430 -32.31 -14.08 -25.21
CA THR A 430 -30.89 -14.16 -25.59
C THR A 430 -30.26 -15.20 -24.66
N VAL A 431 -30.05 -16.39 -25.20
CA VAL A 431 -29.26 -17.45 -24.56
C VAL A 431 -27.83 -16.92 -24.45
N ILE A 432 -27.34 -16.68 -23.23
CA ILE A 432 -25.93 -16.39 -22.98
C ILE A 432 -25.20 -17.75 -22.99
N PRO A 433 -24.31 -18.02 -23.96
CA PRO A 433 -23.50 -19.23 -23.93
C PRO A 433 -22.48 -19.11 -22.81
N SER A 434 -22.59 -19.98 -21.81
CA SER A 434 -21.62 -20.16 -20.75
C SER A 434 -20.38 -20.88 -21.30
N SER A 435 -19.38 -20.12 -21.78
CA SER A 435 -17.98 -20.55 -21.93
C SER A 435 -17.18 -19.52 -22.74
N GLN A 436 -16.76 -18.39 -22.15
CA GLN A 436 -15.71 -17.54 -22.73
C GLN A 436 -15.15 -16.43 -21.80
N GLU A 437 -15.55 -16.35 -20.53
CA GLU A 437 -15.09 -15.28 -19.62
C GLU A 437 -13.60 -15.38 -19.23
N GLY A 438 -12.95 -16.52 -19.47
CA GLY A 438 -11.53 -16.72 -19.14
C GLY A 438 -10.55 -16.20 -20.20
N GLU A 439 -10.99 -16.02 -21.45
CA GLU A 439 -10.16 -15.47 -22.54
C GLU A 439 -10.37 -13.94 -22.69
N GLU A 440 -11.50 -13.42 -22.20
CA GLU A 440 -11.85 -11.99 -22.25
C GLU A 440 -11.03 -11.16 -21.25
N PHE A 441 -10.59 -11.74 -20.13
CA PHE A 441 -9.75 -11.05 -19.14
C PHE A 441 -8.32 -10.80 -19.64
N ASP A 442 -7.78 -11.66 -20.52
CA ASP A 442 -6.49 -11.46 -21.19
C ASP A 442 -6.64 -10.56 -22.44
N GLN A 443 -7.77 -10.65 -23.16
CA GLN A 443 -8.07 -9.76 -24.32
C GLN A 443 -8.39 -8.31 -23.93
N LEU A 444 -8.82 -8.06 -22.69
CA LEU A 444 -9.00 -6.69 -22.16
C LEU A 444 -7.69 -5.89 -22.09
N TRP A 445 -6.53 -6.56 -22.14
CA TRP A 445 -5.21 -5.95 -22.05
C TRP A 445 -4.38 -6.05 -23.35
N GLU A 446 -4.95 -6.57 -24.45
CA GLU A 446 -4.34 -6.47 -25.78
C GLU A 446 -4.85 -5.23 -26.53
N GLU A 447 -3.90 -4.38 -26.93
CA GLU A 447 -3.92 -3.23 -27.87
C GLU A 447 -5.04 -2.17 -27.82
N GLY A 448 -6.20 -2.40 -27.20
CA GLY A 448 -7.35 -1.47 -27.23
C GLY A 448 -7.62 -0.69 -25.93
N PHE A 449 -7.12 -1.12 -24.77
CA PHE A 449 -7.35 -0.38 -23.51
C PHE A 449 -6.73 1.02 -23.56
N TYR A 450 -5.58 1.14 -24.22
CA TYR A 450 -4.84 2.37 -24.38
C TYR A 450 -5.38 3.28 -25.49
N GLU A 451 -6.31 2.82 -26.34
CA GLU A 451 -6.92 3.69 -27.36
C GLU A 451 -8.00 4.60 -26.77
N ASN A 452 -8.60 4.22 -25.62
CA ASN A 452 -9.64 4.99 -24.94
C ASN A 452 -9.15 5.81 -23.75
N VAL A 453 -7.85 5.76 -23.43
CA VAL A 453 -7.24 6.62 -22.42
C VAL A 453 -6.89 7.95 -23.08
N ASP A 454 -7.42 9.05 -22.55
CA ASP A 454 -7.02 10.40 -22.95
C ASP A 454 -5.59 10.68 -22.43
N TRP A 455 -4.62 10.30 -23.26
CA TRP A 455 -3.21 10.48 -22.97
C TRP A 455 -2.79 11.94 -22.92
N ASP A 456 -3.53 12.83 -23.59
CA ASP A 456 -3.24 14.27 -23.56
C ASP A 456 -3.60 14.86 -22.19
N ASP A 457 -4.63 14.35 -21.52
CA ASP A 457 -4.96 14.71 -20.14
C ASP A 457 -3.93 14.16 -19.13
N LEU A 458 -3.46 12.93 -19.34
CA LEU A 458 -2.41 12.31 -18.53
C LEU A 458 -1.06 13.04 -18.68
N GLU A 459 -0.71 13.45 -19.91
CA GLU A 459 0.50 14.22 -20.21
C GLU A 459 0.44 15.63 -19.62
N LYS A 460 -0.74 16.28 -19.61
CA LYS A 460 -0.94 17.57 -18.93
C LYS A 460 -0.79 17.49 -17.41
N THR A 461 -1.15 16.36 -16.81
CA THR A 461 -0.99 16.14 -15.36
C THR A 461 0.49 15.93 -14.98
N LEU A 462 1.28 15.31 -15.87
CA LEU A 462 2.67 14.92 -15.57
C LEU A 462 3.74 15.90 -16.09
N SER A 463 3.45 16.72 -17.10
CA SER A 463 4.42 17.66 -17.72
C SER A 463 4.66 18.95 -16.93
N GLN A 464 3.95 19.18 -15.81
CA GLN A 464 4.03 20.44 -15.06
C GLN A 464 5.17 20.54 -14.06
N ALA A 465 6.05 19.53 -13.99
CA ALA A 465 7.23 19.51 -13.12
C ALA A 465 8.38 20.47 -13.55
N SER A 466 8.14 21.46 -14.42
CA SER A 466 9.17 22.44 -14.82
C SER A 466 8.80 23.86 -14.36
N PRO A 467 9.47 24.41 -13.32
CA PRO A 467 9.29 25.82 -12.99
C PRO A 467 9.92 26.68 -14.09
N LYS A 468 9.08 27.37 -14.88
CA LYS A 468 9.56 28.47 -15.73
C LYS A 468 10.03 29.61 -14.82
N GLY A 469 11.33 29.63 -14.54
CA GLY A 469 11.98 30.77 -13.90
C GLY A 469 11.84 32.01 -14.77
N ASN A 470 11.07 32.99 -14.31
CA ASN A 470 11.01 34.32 -14.90
C ASN A 470 12.33 35.06 -14.61
N ARG A 471 13.29 34.94 -15.53
CA ARG A 471 14.40 35.91 -15.63
C ARG A 471 13.87 37.12 -16.41
N LYS A 472 13.44 38.17 -15.70
CA LYS A 472 13.38 39.51 -16.27
C LYS A 472 14.80 40.08 -16.29
N SER A 473 15.36 40.19 -17.49
CA SER A 473 16.49 41.09 -17.77
C SER A 473 15.97 42.52 -17.76
N ASN A 474 16.52 43.36 -16.88
CA ASN A 474 16.45 44.81 -17.01
C ASN A 474 17.53 45.23 -18.02
N GLU A 475 17.10 45.80 -19.14
CA GLU A 475 17.74 46.94 -19.78
C GLU A 475 16.73 48.09 -19.79
#